data_AF-A0A7X8ZKG2-F1
#
_entry.id   AF-A0A7X8ZKG2-F1
#
_cell.length_a   1.000
_cell.length_b   1.000
_cell.length_c   1.000
_cell.angle_alpha   90.00
_cell.angle_beta   90.00
_cell.angle_gamma   90.00
#
_symmetry.space_group_name_H-M   'P 1'
#
loop_
_entity.id
_entity.type
_entity.pdbx_description
1 polymer ?
#
loop_
_entity_poly.entity_id
_entity_poly.type
_entity_poly.pdbx_seq_one_letter_code
_entity_poly.pdbx_strand_id
1 'polypeptide(L)'
;KRGGLGYEQPTDKTFPPLDTVIAMIRACRAIPMTTWLDGALAGEHNPDEQLDCLMAKNVEAVNVIPDRNWNFSDPAVQQEKTKALDRYLSAAQARALPVNVGTEGNKPGQRLVDDFNCPALSKYRPLFLQGAQVMVGHTRMLRFADFSYSDQAAKDLFPERRRRNEFFAAVGALPCPGPQLLQKLQAMEAGQAFTFLSDCAKRQKWS
;
A
#
# COMPACT_ATOMS: atom_id res chain seq x y z
N LYS A 1 -15.26 1.74 -21.70
CA LYS A 1 -14.06 0.89 -21.94
C LYS A 1 -13.30 1.46 -23.13
N ARG A 2 -11.96 1.34 -23.16
CA ARG A 2 -11.15 1.79 -24.31
C ARG A 2 -11.76 1.27 -25.61
N GLY A 3 -12.04 2.17 -26.55
CA GLY A 3 -12.68 1.84 -27.84
C GLY A 3 -14.21 1.76 -27.85
N GLY A 4 -14.90 2.12 -26.76
CA GLY A 4 -16.37 2.22 -26.76
C GLY A 4 -16.88 3.53 -27.37
N LEU A 5 -18.18 3.58 -27.70
CA LEU A 5 -18.89 4.70 -28.36
C LEU A 5 -18.87 6.06 -27.62
N GLY A 6 -18.22 6.16 -26.46
CA GLY A 6 -17.99 7.41 -25.73
C GLY A 6 -16.62 7.43 -25.03
N TYR A 7 -15.67 6.65 -25.54
CA TYR A 7 -14.31 6.64 -25.00
C TYR A 7 -13.54 7.85 -25.54
N GLU A 8 -13.19 8.76 -24.64
CA GLU A 8 -12.21 9.81 -24.90
C GLU A 8 -10.85 9.38 -24.34
N GLN A 9 -9.78 9.61 -25.11
CA GLN A 9 -8.43 9.36 -24.64
C GLN A 9 -8.13 10.34 -23.50
N PRO A 10 -7.57 9.87 -22.36
CA PRO A 10 -7.17 10.76 -21.28
C PRO A 10 -6.22 11.85 -21.79
N THR A 11 -6.54 13.11 -21.48
CA THR A 11 -5.69 14.27 -21.69
C THR A 11 -5.55 15.03 -20.36
N ASP A 12 -4.64 15.98 -20.32
CA ASP A 12 -4.52 16.96 -19.24
C ASP A 12 -5.79 17.82 -19.04
N LYS A 13 -6.70 17.81 -20.02
CA LYS A 13 -8.01 18.47 -19.94
C LYS A 13 -9.11 17.57 -19.33
N THR A 14 -8.97 16.25 -19.40
CA THR A 14 -10.00 15.30 -18.94
C THR A 14 -9.65 14.62 -17.63
N PHE A 15 -8.38 14.66 -17.20
CA PHE A 15 -7.92 14.15 -15.91
C PHE A 15 -7.03 15.17 -15.20
N PRO A 16 -7.12 15.27 -13.86
CA PRO A 16 -6.24 16.15 -13.10
C PRO A 16 -4.77 15.71 -13.23
N PRO A 17 -3.81 16.65 -13.19
CA PRO A 17 -2.40 16.33 -13.10
C PRO A 17 -2.10 15.44 -11.87
N LEU A 18 -1.14 14.53 -12.01
CA LEU A 18 -0.75 13.62 -10.94
C LEU A 18 -0.37 14.35 -9.65
N ASP A 19 0.38 15.46 -9.76
CA ASP A 19 0.81 16.25 -8.60
C ASP A 19 -0.39 16.86 -7.85
N THR A 20 -1.45 17.25 -8.57
CA THR A 20 -2.70 17.73 -7.98
C THR A 20 -3.39 16.62 -7.18
N VAL A 21 -3.49 15.41 -7.76
CA VAL A 21 -4.10 14.26 -7.08
C VAL A 21 -3.32 13.90 -5.82
N ILE A 22 -1.98 13.86 -5.90
CA ILE A 22 -1.13 13.58 -4.74
C ILE A 22 -1.31 14.66 -3.66
N ALA A 23 -1.34 15.94 -4.03
CA ALA A 23 -1.58 17.03 -3.09
C ALA A 23 -2.93 16.89 -2.37
N MET A 24 -3.99 16.53 -3.09
CA MET A 24 -5.32 16.27 -2.49
C MET A 24 -5.29 15.10 -1.51
N ILE A 25 -4.65 13.99 -1.86
CA ILE A 25 -4.52 12.83 -0.96
C ILE A 25 -3.77 13.22 0.32
N ARG A 26 -2.67 13.99 0.18
CA ARG A 26 -1.87 14.46 1.31
C ARG A 26 -2.61 15.48 2.18
N ALA A 27 -3.48 16.31 1.61
CA ALA A 27 -4.33 17.23 2.37
C ALA A 27 -5.28 16.48 3.32
N CYS A 28 -5.71 15.27 2.95
CA CYS A 28 -6.44 14.36 3.82
C CYS A 28 -5.55 13.59 4.81
N ARG A 29 -4.24 13.87 4.84
CA ARG A 29 -3.21 13.12 5.57
C ARG A 29 -3.17 11.64 5.23
N ALA A 30 -3.70 11.24 4.08
CA ALA A 30 -3.70 9.87 3.60
C ALA A 30 -2.37 9.51 2.93
N ILE A 31 -2.18 8.24 2.58
CA ILE A 31 -0.97 7.72 1.91
C ILE A 31 -1.18 7.78 0.40
N PRO A 32 -0.45 8.63 -0.35
CA PRO A 32 -0.49 8.59 -1.81
C PRO A 32 0.09 7.27 -2.29
N MET A 33 -0.73 6.52 -3.01
CA MET A 33 -0.44 5.16 -3.46
C MET A 33 -0.65 5.06 -4.96
N THR A 34 0.31 4.47 -5.66
CA THR A 34 0.22 4.20 -7.10
C THR A 34 -0.12 2.73 -7.35
N THR A 35 -0.90 2.44 -8.39
CA THR A 35 -1.15 1.07 -8.82
C THR A 35 -0.22 0.72 -9.96
N TRP A 36 0.43 -0.46 -9.87
CA TRP A 36 1.11 -1.09 -11.00
C TRP A 36 0.24 -2.22 -11.52
N LEU A 37 0.04 -2.24 -12.84
CA LEU A 37 -0.86 -3.20 -13.48
C LEU A 37 -0.14 -4.50 -13.79
N ASP A 38 0.80 -4.46 -14.73
CA ASP A 38 1.43 -5.66 -15.27
C ASP A 38 2.75 -5.44 -16.04
N GLY A 39 3.28 -4.21 -16.04
CA GLY A 39 4.55 -3.87 -16.69
C GLY A 39 4.46 -3.66 -18.20
N ALA A 40 3.27 -3.81 -18.82
CA ALA A 40 3.12 -3.70 -20.27
C ALA A 40 3.00 -2.25 -20.76
N LEU A 41 2.67 -1.31 -19.87
CA LEU A 41 2.62 0.10 -20.20
C LEU A 41 4.03 0.70 -20.27
N ALA A 42 4.26 1.64 -21.18
CA ALA A 42 5.56 2.28 -21.36
C ALA A 42 6.12 2.88 -20.05
N GLY A 43 5.23 3.45 -19.21
CA GLY A 43 5.58 4.01 -17.90
C GLY A 43 5.80 2.98 -16.79
N GLU A 44 5.51 1.69 -17.02
CA GLU A 44 5.72 0.58 -16.07
C GLU A 44 6.89 -0.33 -16.46
N HIS A 45 7.49 -0.14 -17.65
CA HIS A 45 8.49 -1.06 -18.21
C HIS A 45 9.78 -1.12 -17.37
N ASN A 46 10.14 0.00 -16.73
CA ASN A 46 11.28 0.12 -15.84
C ASN A 46 10.79 0.47 -14.42
N PRO A 47 10.64 -0.54 -13.54
CA PRO A 47 10.19 -0.34 -12.17
C PRO A 47 11.05 0.66 -11.38
N ASP A 48 12.36 0.69 -11.61
CA ASP A 48 13.25 1.57 -10.85
C ASP A 48 13.00 3.05 -11.18
N GLU A 49 13.05 3.39 -12.47
CA GLU A 49 12.75 4.76 -12.94
C GLU A 49 11.32 5.17 -12.60
N GLN A 50 10.35 4.25 -12.74
CA GLN A 50 8.96 4.52 -12.39
C GLN A 50 8.83 4.87 -10.91
N LEU A 51 9.36 4.03 -10.02
CA LEU A 51 9.23 4.22 -8.57
C LEU A 51 9.99 5.45 -8.10
N ASP A 52 11.17 5.74 -8.66
CA ASP A 52 11.94 6.94 -8.31
C ASP A 52 11.21 8.21 -8.74
N CYS A 53 10.64 8.23 -9.94
CA CYS A 53 9.80 9.33 -10.42
C CYS A 53 8.57 9.56 -9.52
N LEU A 54 7.85 8.49 -9.18
CA LEU A 54 6.64 8.56 -8.35
C LEU A 54 6.97 8.96 -6.90
N MET A 55 8.08 8.47 -6.35
CA MET A 55 8.56 8.86 -5.02
C MET A 55 8.99 10.33 -4.96
N ALA A 56 9.66 10.83 -6.01
CA ALA A 56 9.99 12.27 -6.11
C ALA A 56 8.72 13.14 -6.10
N LYS A 57 7.59 12.60 -6.55
CA LYS A 57 6.27 13.24 -6.48
C LYS A 57 5.53 13.03 -5.16
N ASN A 58 6.11 12.33 -4.18
CA ASN A 58 5.53 11.97 -2.88
C ASN A 58 4.55 10.78 -2.88
N VAL A 59 4.66 9.85 -3.83
CA VAL A 59 4.07 8.52 -3.65
C VAL A 59 4.81 7.79 -2.52
N GLU A 60 4.06 7.23 -1.59
CA GLU A 60 4.61 6.60 -0.39
C GLU A 60 4.27 5.10 -0.27
N ALA A 61 3.44 4.56 -1.15
CA ALA A 61 3.11 3.13 -1.22
C ALA A 61 2.74 2.69 -2.65
N VAL A 62 2.70 1.38 -2.88
CA VAL A 62 2.28 0.80 -4.16
C VAL A 62 1.15 -0.19 -3.94
N ASN A 63 0.26 -0.29 -4.93
CA ASN A 63 -0.78 -1.32 -5.02
C ASN A 63 -0.49 -2.23 -6.21
N VAL A 64 -0.66 -3.53 -6.03
CA VAL A 64 -0.54 -4.55 -7.09
C VAL A 64 -1.82 -5.38 -7.12
N ILE A 65 -2.19 -5.89 -8.30
CA ILE A 65 -3.30 -6.83 -8.48
C ILE A 65 -2.68 -8.19 -8.85
N PRO A 66 -2.41 -9.08 -7.88
CA PRO A 66 -1.58 -10.25 -8.11
C PRO A 66 -2.16 -11.23 -9.14
N ASP A 67 -3.45 -11.57 -9.06
CA ASP A 67 -4.08 -12.54 -9.98
C ASP A 67 -3.93 -12.18 -11.47
N ARG A 68 -3.79 -10.89 -11.80
CA ARG A 68 -3.52 -10.42 -13.18
C ARG A 68 -2.12 -10.77 -13.70
N ASN A 69 -1.22 -11.22 -12.84
CA ASN A 69 0.21 -11.29 -13.12
C ASN A 69 0.79 -12.71 -13.04
N TRP A 70 -0.01 -13.72 -12.72
CA TRP A 70 0.48 -15.11 -12.65
C TRP A 70 -0.51 -16.15 -13.19
N ASN A 71 -1.80 -15.86 -13.20
CA ASN A 71 -2.84 -16.85 -13.51
C ASN A 71 -3.15 -16.89 -15.02
N PHE A 72 -2.22 -17.42 -15.82
CA PHE A 72 -2.35 -17.57 -17.28
C PHE A 72 -2.21 -19.03 -17.71
N SER A 73 -3.04 -19.46 -18.67
CA SER A 73 -2.96 -20.81 -19.24
C SER A 73 -1.76 -21.00 -20.16
N ASP A 74 -1.30 -19.93 -20.82
CA ASP A 74 -0.10 -19.94 -21.66
C ASP A 74 1.16 -19.84 -20.77
N PRO A 75 2.03 -20.87 -20.75
CA PRO A 75 3.23 -20.88 -19.92
C PRO A 75 4.21 -19.74 -20.22
N ALA A 76 4.32 -19.31 -21.49
CA ALA A 76 5.24 -18.23 -21.87
C ALA A 76 4.76 -16.89 -21.32
N VAL A 77 3.46 -16.61 -21.44
CA VAL A 77 2.82 -15.41 -20.85
C VAL A 77 2.91 -15.45 -19.33
N GLN A 78 2.63 -16.59 -18.72
CA GLN A 78 2.77 -16.76 -17.27
C GLN A 78 4.19 -16.45 -16.80
N GLN A 79 5.21 -16.99 -17.48
CA GLN A 79 6.61 -16.75 -17.14
C GLN A 79 7.01 -15.28 -17.29
N GLU A 80 6.58 -14.62 -18.37
CA GLU A 80 6.84 -13.19 -18.60
C GLU A 80 6.22 -12.33 -17.49
N LYS A 81 4.94 -12.56 -17.19
CA LYS A 81 4.18 -11.76 -16.22
C LYS A 81 4.66 -11.97 -14.78
N THR A 82 4.99 -13.22 -14.42
CA THR A 82 5.56 -13.51 -13.10
C THR A 82 6.95 -12.89 -12.94
N LYS A 83 7.77 -12.86 -14.00
CA LYS A 83 9.06 -12.15 -13.99
C LYS A 83 8.90 -10.64 -13.89
N ALA A 84 7.91 -10.05 -14.56
CA ALA A 84 7.62 -8.62 -14.43
C ALA A 84 7.17 -8.25 -13.01
N LEU A 85 6.27 -9.04 -12.44
CA LEU A 85 5.85 -8.91 -11.04
C LEU A 85 7.04 -9.00 -10.07
N ASP A 86 7.92 -9.97 -10.28
CA ASP A 86 9.11 -10.17 -9.47
C ASP A 86 10.04 -8.95 -9.47
N ARG A 87 10.30 -8.39 -10.66
CA ARG A 87 11.09 -7.17 -10.82
C ARG A 87 10.46 -5.99 -10.11
N TYR A 88 9.14 -5.81 -10.26
CA TYR A 88 8.44 -4.68 -9.63
C TYR A 88 8.42 -4.78 -8.10
N LEU A 89 8.11 -5.95 -7.54
CA LEU A 89 8.08 -6.18 -6.10
C LEU A 89 9.48 -6.04 -5.47
N SER A 90 10.52 -6.50 -6.18
CA SER A 90 11.91 -6.32 -5.74
C SER A 90 12.30 -4.84 -5.71
N ALA A 91 11.94 -4.07 -6.75
CA ALA A 91 12.20 -2.64 -6.81
C ALA A 91 11.46 -1.85 -5.71
N ALA A 92 10.21 -2.23 -5.41
CA ALA A 92 9.44 -1.66 -4.31
C ALA A 92 10.06 -1.99 -2.94
N GLN A 93 10.50 -3.24 -2.73
CA GLN A 93 11.14 -3.68 -1.49
C GLN A 93 12.49 -2.99 -1.26
N ALA A 94 13.30 -2.81 -2.31
CA ALA A 94 14.57 -2.08 -2.24
C ALA A 94 14.39 -0.64 -1.73
N ARG A 95 13.25 -0.02 -2.07
CA ARG A 95 12.85 1.34 -1.63
C ARG A 95 12.06 1.36 -0.32
N ALA A 96 11.83 0.20 0.29
CA ALA A 96 10.97 0.01 1.46
C ALA A 96 9.56 0.61 1.26
N LEU A 97 8.99 0.52 0.06
CA LEU A 97 7.61 0.93 -0.18
C LEU A 97 6.65 -0.13 0.38
N PRO A 98 5.65 0.24 1.20
CA PRO A 98 4.56 -0.66 1.54
C PRO A 98 3.85 -1.14 0.27
N VAL A 99 3.64 -2.45 0.16
CA VAL A 99 2.94 -3.07 -0.97
C VAL A 99 1.56 -3.53 -0.50
N ASN A 100 0.53 -2.85 -0.99
CA ASN A 100 -0.86 -3.26 -0.82
C ASN A 100 -1.28 -4.14 -2.00
N VAL A 101 -2.17 -5.11 -1.75
CA VAL A 101 -2.71 -5.99 -2.79
C VAL A 101 -4.23 -6.05 -2.69
N GLY A 102 -4.88 -6.24 -3.83
CA GLY A 102 -6.32 -6.45 -3.90
C GLY A 102 -6.75 -7.01 -5.25
N THR A 103 -7.91 -7.65 -5.27
CA THR A 103 -8.42 -8.38 -6.44
C THR A 103 -9.09 -7.50 -7.50
N GLU A 104 -9.25 -6.19 -7.23
CA GLU A 104 -9.98 -5.19 -8.03
C GLU A 104 -11.50 -5.43 -8.15
N GLY A 105 -11.97 -6.67 -8.09
CA GLY A 105 -13.37 -7.06 -7.92
C GLY A 105 -14.36 -6.49 -8.96
N ASN A 106 -13.86 -6.10 -10.14
CA ASN A 106 -14.61 -5.35 -11.15
C ASN A 106 -15.17 -6.19 -12.30
N LYS A 107 -14.93 -7.51 -12.32
CA LYS A 107 -15.44 -8.43 -13.34
C LYS A 107 -15.96 -9.75 -12.74
N PRO A 108 -17.06 -10.30 -13.28
CA PRO A 108 -17.48 -11.67 -12.97
C PRO A 108 -16.34 -12.67 -13.21
N GLY A 109 -16.14 -13.60 -12.28
CA GLY A 109 -15.09 -14.63 -12.35
C GLY A 109 -13.75 -14.24 -11.73
N GLN A 110 -13.57 -12.99 -11.27
CA GLN A 110 -12.41 -12.63 -10.45
C GLN A 110 -12.50 -13.29 -9.06
N ARG A 111 -11.34 -13.65 -8.51
CA ARG A 111 -11.26 -14.24 -7.18
C ARG A 111 -11.70 -13.24 -6.12
N LEU A 112 -12.37 -13.75 -5.08
CA LEU A 112 -12.64 -12.97 -3.86
C LEU A 112 -11.35 -12.71 -3.07
N VAL A 113 -10.43 -13.68 -3.08
CA VAL A 113 -9.14 -13.64 -2.39
C VAL A 113 -8.08 -14.20 -3.34
N ASP A 114 -6.95 -13.50 -3.48
CA ASP A 114 -5.79 -13.99 -4.23
C ASP A 114 -5.27 -15.31 -3.64
N ASP A 115 -4.78 -16.21 -4.50
CA ASP A 115 -4.12 -17.42 -4.03
C ASP A 115 -2.68 -17.12 -3.61
N PHE A 116 -2.50 -16.73 -2.36
CA PHE A 116 -1.17 -16.49 -1.82
C PHE A 116 -0.34 -17.77 -1.65
N ASN A 117 -0.91 -18.99 -1.76
CA ASN A 117 -0.13 -20.24 -1.66
C ASN A 117 0.57 -20.59 -2.97
N CYS A 118 0.20 -19.95 -4.08
CA CYS A 118 0.77 -20.30 -5.37
C CYS A 118 2.29 -20.00 -5.42
N PRO A 119 3.06 -20.72 -6.26
CA PRO A 119 4.50 -20.52 -6.36
C PRO A 119 4.91 -19.08 -6.66
N ALA A 120 4.12 -18.35 -7.45
CA ALA A 120 4.40 -16.97 -7.83
C ALA A 120 4.30 -15.97 -6.66
N LEU A 121 3.43 -16.23 -5.67
CA LEU A 121 3.09 -15.26 -4.62
C LEU A 121 3.55 -15.65 -3.22
N SER A 122 3.78 -16.95 -2.96
CA SER A 122 4.10 -17.45 -1.62
C SER A 122 5.28 -16.75 -0.95
N LYS A 123 6.36 -16.46 -1.70
CA LYS A 123 7.53 -15.73 -1.20
C LYS A 123 7.26 -14.26 -0.84
N TYR A 124 6.19 -13.67 -1.36
CA TYR A 124 5.81 -12.27 -1.14
C TYR A 124 4.80 -12.08 -0.01
N ARG A 125 4.32 -13.16 0.62
CA ARG A 125 3.39 -13.07 1.76
C ARG A 125 3.85 -12.12 2.86
N PRO A 126 5.12 -12.15 3.33
CA PRO A 126 5.55 -11.24 4.38
C PRO A 126 5.50 -9.78 3.93
N LEU A 127 5.83 -9.52 2.66
CA LEU A 127 5.77 -8.18 2.06
C LEU A 127 4.33 -7.66 2.00
N PHE A 128 3.39 -8.47 1.53
CA PHE A 128 1.98 -8.10 1.44
C PHE A 128 1.34 -7.93 2.82
N LEU A 129 1.67 -8.82 3.77
CA LEU A 129 1.17 -8.74 5.13
C LEU A 129 1.67 -7.47 5.83
N GLN A 130 2.97 -7.15 5.69
CA GLN A 130 3.51 -5.91 6.23
C GLN A 130 2.84 -4.69 5.61
N GLY A 131 2.63 -4.68 4.28
CA GLY A 131 1.92 -3.59 3.60
C GLY A 131 0.51 -3.37 4.15
N ALA A 132 -0.27 -4.44 4.30
CA ALA A 132 -1.61 -4.39 4.90
C ALA A 132 -1.56 -3.89 6.36
N GLN A 133 -0.60 -4.38 7.15
CA GLN A 133 -0.40 -3.92 8.53
C GLN A 133 -0.02 -2.44 8.59
N VAL A 134 0.79 -1.91 7.67
CA VAL A 134 1.07 -0.47 7.60
C VAL A 134 -0.21 0.33 7.38
N MET A 135 -1.12 -0.11 6.50
CA MET A 135 -2.40 0.58 6.26
C MET A 135 -3.30 0.59 7.50
N VAL A 136 -3.39 -0.56 8.20
CA VAL A 136 -4.15 -0.68 9.45
C VAL A 136 -3.52 0.19 10.55
N GLY A 137 -2.20 0.15 10.67
CA GLY A 137 -1.44 0.94 11.63
C GLY A 137 -1.61 2.43 11.41
N HIS A 138 -1.50 2.89 10.17
CA HIS A 138 -1.77 4.27 9.76
C HIS A 138 -3.17 4.70 10.21
N THR A 139 -4.18 3.88 9.91
CA THR A 139 -5.58 4.18 10.27
C THR A 139 -5.76 4.27 11.80
N ARG A 140 -5.12 3.38 12.57
CA ARG A 140 -5.20 3.40 14.04
C ARG A 140 -4.50 4.62 14.62
N MET A 141 -3.27 4.90 14.19
CA MET A 141 -2.49 6.03 14.69
C MET A 141 -3.13 7.36 14.34
N LEU A 142 -3.64 7.52 13.12
CA LEU A 142 -4.36 8.74 12.73
C LEU A 142 -5.63 8.91 13.56
N ARG A 143 -6.41 7.83 13.74
CA ARG A 143 -7.69 7.89 14.46
C ARG A 143 -7.56 8.20 15.94
N PHE A 144 -6.58 7.64 16.63
CA PHE A 144 -6.48 7.72 18.09
C PHE A 144 -5.36 8.63 18.57
N ALA A 145 -4.29 8.77 17.82
CA ALA A 145 -3.07 9.47 18.22
C ALA A 145 -2.77 10.71 17.37
N ASP A 146 -3.69 11.09 16.47
CA ASP A 146 -3.55 12.21 15.54
C ASP A 146 -2.22 12.18 14.76
N PHE A 147 -1.77 10.98 14.37
CA PHE A 147 -0.45 10.76 13.79
C PHE A 147 -0.54 9.88 12.53
N SER A 148 -0.30 10.48 11.36
CA SER A 148 -0.34 9.77 10.06
C SER A 148 1.06 9.38 9.58
N TYR A 149 1.13 8.24 8.89
CA TYR A 149 2.29 7.79 8.13
C TYR A 149 2.90 8.86 7.21
N SER A 150 2.06 9.69 6.58
CA SER A 150 2.48 10.67 5.56
C SER A 150 2.89 12.02 6.14
N ASP A 151 2.65 12.24 7.44
CA ASP A 151 2.94 13.51 8.11
C ASP A 151 4.45 13.78 8.20
N GLN A 152 4.80 15.06 8.27
CA GLN A 152 6.19 15.45 8.50
C GLN A 152 6.70 14.94 9.86
N ALA A 153 5.87 14.98 10.90
CA ALA A 153 6.24 14.45 12.23
C ALA A 153 6.62 12.96 12.19
N ALA A 154 5.98 12.15 11.33
CA ALA A 154 6.34 10.75 11.16
C ALA A 154 7.65 10.55 10.40
N LYS A 155 7.95 11.45 9.45
CA LYS A 155 9.23 11.49 8.73
C LYS A 155 10.37 11.95 9.64
N ASP A 156 10.12 12.89 10.54
CA ASP A 156 11.13 13.39 11.47
C ASP A 156 11.43 12.35 12.57
N LEU A 157 10.40 11.69 13.10
CA LEU A 157 10.57 10.62 14.10
C LEU A 157 11.18 9.35 13.51
N PHE A 158 10.84 9.03 12.26
CA PHE A 158 11.37 7.87 11.54
C PHE A 158 11.89 8.28 10.15
N PRO A 159 13.11 8.85 10.06
CA PRO A 159 13.68 9.30 8.78
C PRO A 159 13.84 8.16 7.77
N GLU A 160 14.21 6.97 8.25
CA GLU A 160 14.26 5.77 7.43
C GLU A 160 12.86 5.19 7.22
N ARG A 161 12.41 5.16 5.95
CA ARG A 161 11.10 4.57 5.58
C ARG A 161 10.89 3.16 6.12
N ARG A 162 11.96 2.34 6.15
CA ARG A 162 11.91 0.98 6.71
C ARG A 162 11.52 0.98 8.19
N ARG A 163 12.14 1.84 9.01
CA ARG A 163 11.80 2.01 10.43
C ARG A 163 10.39 2.52 10.62
N ARG A 164 9.95 3.43 9.76
CA ARG A 164 8.57 3.91 9.75
C ARG A 164 7.59 2.78 9.45
N ASN A 165 7.87 1.95 8.44
CA ASN A 165 7.05 0.78 8.13
C ASN A 165 7.02 -0.21 9.29
N GLU A 166 8.16 -0.50 9.93
CA GLU A 166 8.24 -1.38 11.11
C GLU A 166 7.31 -0.89 12.23
N PHE A 167 7.34 0.41 12.54
CA PHE A 167 6.48 1.00 13.56
C PHE A 167 4.99 0.88 13.21
N PHE A 168 4.57 1.36 12.04
CA PHE A 168 3.16 1.32 11.65
C PHE A 168 2.66 -0.12 11.46
N ALA A 169 3.49 -1.02 10.91
CA ALA A 169 3.14 -2.43 10.80
C ALA A 169 2.96 -3.09 12.17
N ALA A 170 3.82 -2.79 13.16
CA ALA A 170 3.67 -3.33 14.51
C ALA A 170 2.37 -2.86 15.18
N VAL A 171 1.98 -1.59 14.99
CA VAL A 171 0.67 -1.09 15.46
C VAL A 171 -0.47 -1.75 14.71
N GLY A 172 -0.35 -1.96 13.40
CA GLY A 172 -1.36 -2.61 12.57
C GLY A 172 -1.53 -4.11 12.86
N ALA A 173 -0.47 -4.76 13.32
CA ALA A 173 -0.46 -6.17 13.69
C ALA A 173 -1.21 -6.47 15.00
N LEU A 174 -1.49 -5.46 15.83
CA LEU A 174 -2.29 -5.65 17.04
C LEU A 174 -3.68 -6.20 16.68
N PRO A 175 -4.27 -7.11 17.48
CA PRO A 175 -5.59 -7.65 17.19
C PRO A 175 -6.65 -6.55 17.22
N CYS A 176 -7.80 -6.76 16.58
CA CYS A 176 -8.91 -5.80 16.65
C CYS A 176 -9.25 -5.49 18.12
N PRO A 177 -9.30 -4.22 18.55
CA PRO A 177 -9.62 -3.90 19.94
C PRO A 177 -11.08 -4.29 20.24
N GLY A 178 -11.30 -4.92 21.40
CA GLY A 178 -12.64 -5.13 21.92
C GLY A 178 -13.33 -3.80 22.31
N PRO A 179 -14.65 -3.79 22.54
CA PRO A 179 -15.41 -2.56 22.78
C PRO A 179 -14.89 -1.70 23.94
N GLN A 180 -14.47 -2.32 25.06
CA GLN A 180 -13.96 -1.58 26.22
C GLN A 180 -12.62 -0.90 25.91
N LEU A 181 -11.73 -1.58 25.19
CA LEU A 181 -10.46 -1.00 24.78
C LEU A 181 -10.66 0.11 23.76
N LEU A 182 -11.62 -0.04 22.84
CA LEU A 182 -11.97 1.01 21.89
C LEU A 182 -12.43 2.28 22.60
N GLN A 183 -13.33 2.16 23.59
CA GLN A 183 -13.76 3.30 24.41
C GLN A 183 -12.57 3.94 25.15
N LYS A 184 -11.68 3.12 25.72
CA LYS A 184 -10.47 3.61 26.39
C LYS A 184 -9.59 4.42 25.43
N LEU A 185 -9.34 3.91 24.22
CA LEU A 185 -8.56 4.61 23.19
C LEU A 185 -9.22 5.92 22.75
N GLN A 186 -10.55 5.95 22.63
CA GLN A 186 -11.31 7.15 22.25
C GLN A 186 -11.30 8.24 23.33
N ALA A 187 -11.10 7.86 24.60
CA ALA A 187 -11.04 8.79 25.72
C ALA A 187 -9.62 9.29 26.03
N MET A 188 -8.59 8.77 25.34
CA MET A 188 -7.21 9.23 25.52
C MET A 188 -6.95 10.51 24.72
N GLU A 189 -6.16 11.40 25.30
CA GLU A 189 -5.54 12.48 24.53
C GLU A 189 -4.54 11.91 23.52
N ALA A 190 -4.35 12.59 22.39
CA ALA A 190 -3.56 12.07 21.26
C ALA A 190 -2.14 11.59 21.66
N GLY A 191 -1.43 12.35 22.48
CA GLY A 191 -0.09 11.97 22.97
C GLY A 191 -0.09 10.76 23.91
N GLN A 192 -1.15 10.59 24.71
CA GLN A 192 -1.32 9.40 25.56
C GLN A 192 -1.62 8.17 24.70
N ALA A 193 -2.50 8.31 23.71
CA ALA A 193 -2.81 7.25 22.75
C ALA A 193 -1.58 6.84 21.93
N PHE A 194 -0.76 7.81 21.50
CA PHE A 194 0.52 7.56 20.81
C PHE A 194 1.42 6.65 21.65
N THR A 195 1.64 7.02 22.91
CA THR A 195 2.51 6.27 23.85
C THR A 195 1.94 4.87 24.09
N PHE A 196 0.64 4.79 24.40
CA PHE A 196 -0.04 3.53 24.66
C PHE A 196 0.02 2.56 23.48
N LEU A 197 -0.28 3.03 22.25
CA LEU A 197 -0.22 2.21 21.04
C LEU A 197 1.22 1.78 20.73
N SER A 198 2.19 2.68 20.91
CA SER A 198 3.62 2.36 20.73
C SER A 198 4.09 1.27 21.68
N ASP A 199 3.69 1.31 22.95
CA ASP A 199 4.08 0.30 23.93
C ASP A 199 3.34 -1.02 23.76
N CYS A 200 2.08 -0.98 23.32
CA CYS A 200 1.36 -2.19 22.90
C CYS A 200 2.05 -2.85 21.69
N ALA A 201 2.43 -2.05 20.69
CA ALA A 201 3.12 -2.54 19.49
C ALA A 201 4.47 -3.20 19.83
N LYS A 202 5.29 -2.60 20.71
CA LYS A 202 6.54 -3.20 21.21
C LYS A 202 6.31 -4.54 21.90
N ARG A 203 5.21 -4.68 22.63
CA ARG A 203 4.84 -5.90 23.38
C ARG A 203 4.02 -6.90 22.56
N GLN A 204 3.60 -6.51 21.35
CA GLN A 204 2.73 -7.28 20.45
C GLN A 204 1.41 -7.73 21.08
N LYS A 205 0.90 -6.99 22.07
CA LYS A 205 -0.36 -7.29 22.75
C LYS A 205 -0.98 -6.04 23.34
N TRP A 206 -2.29 -6.08 23.54
CA TRP A 206 -2.98 -5.12 24.40
C TRP A 206 -2.58 -5.37 25.86
N SER A 207 -2.47 -4.30 26.66
CA SER A 207 -2.00 -4.23 28.07
C SER A 207 -0.51 -4.07 28.26
#